data_AF-A0A8E2DXY3-F1
#
_entry.id   AF-A0A8E2DXY3-F1
#
_cell.length_a   1.000
_cell.length_b   1.000
_cell.length_c   1.000
_cell.angle_alpha   90.00
_cell.angle_beta   90.00
_cell.angle_gamma   90.00
#
_symmetry.space_group_name_H-M   'P 1'
#
loop_
_entity.id
_entity.type
_entity.pdbx_description
1 polymer ?
#
loop_
_entity_poly.entity_id
_entity_poly.type
_entity_poly.pdbx_seq_one_letter_code
_entity_poly.pdbx_strand_id
1 'polypeptide(L)'
;MSQASYTAKPAQIIEGQYLDPQKLIRLLEEVYGTSSEGKNNFRVELRLNRYKIYHSQNVTDAGVLTEAQIRDCRAYGRLWD
;
A
#
# COMPACT_ATOMS: atom_id res chain seq x y z
N MET A 1 16.49 -2.78 -19.76
CA MET A 1 16.03 -2.88 -18.36
C MET A 1 14.99 -1.79 -18.16
N SER A 2 13.69 -2.14 -18.19
CA SER A 2 12.62 -1.14 -18.01
C SER A 2 12.36 -0.97 -16.52
N GLN A 3 12.86 0.11 -15.95
CA GLN A 3 12.58 0.50 -14.57
C GLN A 3 11.07 0.75 -14.44
N ALA A 4 10.41 0.14 -13.45
CA ALA A 4 9.00 0.40 -13.21
C ALA A 4 8.79 1.90 -12.94
N SER A 5 8.05 2.57 -13.83
CA SER A 5 7.72 3.99 -13.69
C SER A 5 6.60 4.12 -12.68
N TYR A 6 6.94 4.48 -11.45
CA TYR A 6 5.97 4.82 -10.41
C TYR A 6 5.40 6.23 -10.62
N THR A 7 4.25 6.52 -10.03
CA THR A 7 3.70 7.88 -10.02
C THR A 7 4.67 8.85 -9.34
N ALA A 8 4.81 10.06 -9.89
CA ALA A 8 5.68 11.10 -9.32
C ALA A 8 5.14 11.67 -7.99
N LYS A 9 3.82 11.58 -7.78
CA LYS A 9 3.14 11.96 -6.55
C LYS A 9 2.53 10.71 -5.91
N PRO A 10 2.41 10.67 -4.57
CA PRO A 10 1.72 9.57 -3.93
C PRO A 10 0.28 9.52 -4.43
N ALA A 11 -0.16 8.34 -4.87
CA ALA A 11 -1.52 8.09 -5.29
C ALA A 11 -2.48 8.16 -4.09
N GLN A 12 -2.00 7.72 -2.92
CA GLN A 12 -2.77 7.75 -1.69
C GLN A 12 -1.89 8.01 -0.48
N ILE A 13 -2.43 8.73 0.50
CA ILE A 13 -1.81 8.97 1.79
C ILE A 13 -2.75 8.44 2.87
N ILE A 14 -2.21 7.61 3.76
CA ILE A 14 -2.99 6.96 4.82
C ILE A 14 -2.33 7.23 6.16
N GLU A 15 -3.13 7.52 7.18
CA GLU A 15 -2.65 7.63 8.55
C GLU A 15 -2.19 6.26 9.05
N GLY A 16 -0.93 6.18 9.50
CA GLY A 16 -0.30 4.97 9.99
C GLY A 16 -0.67 4.60 11.41
N GLN A 17 -1.39 5.48 12.11
CA GLN A 17 -1.81 5.22 13.49
C GLN A 17 -2.68 3.96 13.55
N TYR A 18 -2.28 3.01 14.39
CA TYR A 18 -2.97 1.73 14.57
C TYR A 18 -2.99 0.82 13.34
N LEU A 19 -2.23 1.09 12.28
CA LEU A 19 -2.08 0.16 11.16
C LEU A 19 -1.01 -0.89 11.44
N ASP A 20 -1.32 -2.13 11.10
CA ASP A 20 -0.36 -3.22 11.02
C ASP A 20 0.40 -3.13 9.67
N PRO A 21 1.73 -2.89 9.68
CA PRO A 21 2.49 -2.77 8.44
C PRO A 21 2.46 -4.04 7.59
N GLN A 22 2.41 -5.23 8.19
CA GLN A 22 2.40 -6.49 7.44
C GLN A 22 1.07 -6.69 6.71
N LYS A 23 -0.05 -6.38 7.37
CA LYS A 23 -1.36 -6.43 6.73
C LYS A 23 -1.45 -5.42 5.58
N LEU A 24 -0.92 -4.21 5.78
CA LEU A 24 -0.88 -3.19 4.74
C LEU A 24 -0.07 -3.66 3.53
N ILE A 25 1.13 -4.20 3.72
CA ILE A 25 1.95 -4.69 2.60
C ILE A 25 1.26 -5.81 1.84
N ARG A 26 0.65 -6.79 2.53
CA ARG A 26 -0.11 -7.88 1.89
C ARG A 26 -1.28 -7.35 1.06
N LEU A 27 -2.05 -6.41 1.61
CA LEU A 27 -3.15 -5.77 0.87
C LEU A 27 -2.64 -5.08 -0.40
N LEU A 28 -1.49 -4.41 -0.33
CA LEU A 28 -0.91 -3.73 -1.50
C LEU A 28 -0.41 -4.73 -2.56
N GLU A 29 0.12 -5.88 -2.14
CA GLU A 29 0.45 -6.99 -3.04
C GLU A 29 -0.80 -7.57 -3.71
N GLU A 30 -1.91 -7.71 -2.99
CA GLU A 30 -3.18 -8.19 -3.56
C GLU A 30 -3.79 -7.19 -4.55
N VAL A 31 -3.75 -5.89 -4.23
CA VAL A 31 -4.38 -4.84 -5.04
C VAL A 31 -3.54 -4.45 -6.26
N TYR A 32 -2.23 -4.31 -6.09
CA TYR A 32 -1.34 -3.84 -7.18
C TYR A 32 -0.57 -4.97 -7.86
N GLY A 33 -0.43 -6.11 -7.20
CA GLY A 33 0.30 -7.26 -7.73
C GLY A 33 1.80 -7.00 -7.92
N THR A 34 2.41 -7.97 -8.58
CA THR A 34 3.81 -7.92 -9.03
C THR A 34 3.86 -7.80 -10.54
N SER A 35 4.88 -7.12 -11.04
CA SER A 35 5.26 -7.12 -12.45
C SER A 35 5.68 -8.52 -12.93
N SER A 36 5.77 -8.70 -14.25
CA SER A 36 6.28 -9.93 -14.88
C SER A 36 7.72 -10.29 -14.49
N GLU A 37 8.49 -9.35 -13.93
CA GLU A 37 9.82 -9.58 -13.37
C GLU A 37 9.81 -9.94 -11.87
N GLY A 38 8.63 -10.16 -11.28
CA GLY A 38 8.48 -10.48 -9.85
C GLY A 38 8.69 -9.30 -8.90
N LYS A 39 8.78 -8.07 -9.42
CA LYS A 39 8.90 -6.84 -8.60
C LYS A 39 7.54 -6.25 -8.30
N ASN A 40 7.35 -5.70 -7.10
CA ASN A 40 6.12 -5.03 -6.71
C ASN A 40 5.76 -3.88 -7.65
N ASN A 41 4.49 -3.81 -8.06
CA ASN A 41 3.95 -2.68 -8.83
C ASN A 41 3.64 -1.47 -7.94
N PHE A 42 4.14 -1.44 -6.72
CA PHE A 42 3.93 -0.37 -5.77
C PHE A 42 5.20 -0.06 -4.97
N ARG A 43 5.20 1.12 -4.38
CA ARG A 43 6.19 1.60 -3.42
C ARG A 43 5.46 2.27 -2.27
N VAL A 44 5.99 2.07 -1.06
CA VAL A 44 5.47 2.68 0.15
C VAL A 44 6.56 3.47 0.84
N GLU A 45 6.22 4.67 1.33
CA GLU A 45 7.08 5.44 2.23
C GLU A 45 6.35 5.71 3.54
N LEU A 46 7.00 5.45 4.67
CA LEU A 46 6.49 5.81 5.99
C LEU A 46 7.26 7.02 6.52
N ARG A 47 6.57 8.15 6.70
CA ARG A 47 7.11 9.36 7.36
C ARG A 47 6.06 10.05 8.20
N LEU A 48 6.45 10.53 9.39
CA LEU A 48 5.56 11.23 10.32
C LEU A 48 4.25 10.48 10.56
N ASN A 49 4.35 9.16 10.76
CA ASN A 49 3.21 8.26 10.96
C ASN A 49 2.19 8.27 9.80
N ARG A 50 2.63 8.55 8.57
CA ARG A 50 1.81 8.50 7.36
C ARG A 50 2.46 7.60 6.32
N TYR A 51 1.65 6.69 5.78
CA TYR A 51 2.02 5.89 4.63
C TYR A 51 1.68 6.64 3.36
N LYS A 52 2.69 6.87 2.52
CA LYS A 52 2.55 7.37 1.16
C LYS A 52 2.66 6.19 0.21
N ILE A 53 1.62 5.94 -0.56
CA ILE A 53 1.53 4.83 -1.50
C ILE A 53 1.70 5.37 -2.91
N TYR A 54 2.59 4.73 -3.65
CA TYR A 54 2.86 4.98 -5.06
C TYR A 54 2.60 3.69 -5.81
N HIS A 55 1.81 3.71 -6.88
CA HIS A 55 1.65 2.56 -7.76
C HIS A 55 2.35 2.82 -9.09
N SER A 56 2.59 1.75 -9.85
CA SER A 56 3.10 1.82 -11.21
C SER A 56 2.06 2.51 -12.10
N GLN A 57 2.53 3.24 -13.12
CA GLN A 57 1.66 3.89 -14.11
C GLN A 57 0.80 2.90 -14.90
N ASN A 58 1.19 1.63 -14.90
CA ASN A 58 0.46 0.55 -15.59
C ASN A 58 -0.73 0.01 -14.79
N VAL A 59 -0.93 0.46 -13.55
CA VAL A 59 -2.09 0.13 -12.72
C VAL A 59 -3.19 1.15 -13.02
N THR A 60 -4.29 0.71 -13.62
CA THR A 60 -5.50 1.54 -13.84
C THR A 60 -6.13 1.93 -12.50
N ASP A 61 -6.74 3.12 -12.43
CA ASP A 61 -7.36 3.82 -11.27
C ASP A 61 -8.26 2.99 -10.31
N ALA A 62 -8.54 1.71 -10.61
CA ALA A 62 -9.17 0.76 -9.69
C ALA A 62 -8.34 0.46 -8.42
N GLY A 63 -7.11 0.97 -8.32
CA GLY A 63 -6.15 0.63 -7.28
C GLY A 63 -6.13 1.51 -6.03
N VAL A 64 -7.03 2.49 -5.86
CA VAL A 64 -7.06 3.27 -4.61
C VAL A 64 -7.67 2.41 -3.49
N LEU A 65 -6.94 2.24 -2.38
CA LEU A 65 -7.44 1.47 -1.25
C LEU A 65 -8.68 2.13 -0.67
N THR A 66 -9.75 1.37 -0.52
CA THR A 66 -10.96 1.85 0.16
C THR A 66 -10.74 1.97 1.66
N GLU A 67 -11.48 2.84 2.34
CA GLU A 67 -11.40 2.97 3.80
C GLU A 67 -11.69 1.65 4.54
N ALA A 68 -12.54 0.79 3.98
CA ALA A 68 -12.82 -0.54 4.52
C ALA A 68 -11.56 -1.42 4.52
N GLN A 69 -10.85 -1.50 3.39
CA GLN A 69 -9.59 -2.26 3.29
C GLN A 69 -8.51 -1.72 4.22
N ILE A 70 -8.43 -0.39 4.36
CA ILE A 70 -7.51 0.27 5.30
C ILE A 70 -7.86 -0.10 6.74
N ARG A 71 -9.15 -0.13 7.08
CA ARG A 71 -9.61 -0.49 8.42
C ARG A 71 -9.27 -1.94 8.77
N ASP A 72 -9.33 -2.86 7.81
CA ASP A 72 -8.98 -4.26 8.04
C ASP A 72 -7.47 -4.45 8.32
N CYS A 73 -6.65 -3.51 7.84
CA CYS A 73 -5.23 -3.44 8.15
C CYS A 73 -4.94 -2.92 9.57
N ARG A 74 -5.94 -2.52 10.36
CA ARG A 74 -5.69 -2.07 11.73
C ARG A 74 -5.16 -3.22 12.59
N ALA A 75 -4.14 -2.90 13.38
CA ALA A 75 -3.73 -3.67 14.52
C ALA A 75 -4.82 -3.50 15.58
N TYR A 76 -5.90 -4.29 15.47
CA TYR A 76 -6.69 -4.60 16.65
C TYR A 76 -5.69 -5.20 17.62
N GLY A 77 -5.38 -4.47 18.70
CA GLY A 77 -4.53 -5.01 19.75
C GLY A 77 -5.03 -6.41 20.07
N ARG A 78 -4.12 -7.33 20.36
CA ARG A 78 -4.47 -8.40 21.28
C ARG A 78 -5.11 -7.69 22.48
N LEU A 79 -6.44 -7.70 22.53
CA LEU A 79 -7.14 -7.72 23.78
C LEU A 79 -6.52 -8.90 24.49
N TRP A 80 -5.68 -8.59 25.47
CA TRP A 80 -5.35 -9.53 26.51
C TRP A 80 -6.68 -9.87 27.17
N ASP A 81 -7.21 -11.04 26.84
CA ASP A 81 -8.01 -11.88 27.72
C ASP A 81 -7.66 -13.35 27.37
#